data_AF-A0A8E4N8L4-F1
#
_entry.id   AF-A0A8E4N8L4-F1
#
_cell.length_a   1.000
_cell.length_b   1.000
_cell.length_c   1.000
_cell.angle_alpha   90.00
_cell.angle_beta   90.00
_cell.angle_gamma   90.00
#
_symmetry.space_group_name_H-M   'P 1'
#
loop_
_entity.id
_entity.type
_entity.pdbx_description
1 polymer ?
#
loop_
_entity_poly.entity_id
_entity_poly.type
_entity_poly.pdbx_seq_one_letter_code
_entity_poly.pdbx_strand_id
1 'polypeptide(L)'
;MLTQDPFNIGRDVNYFRAEVQKHLRTTDEINKSVSIFRQISLCNTILSHNPNLNHSSYIKGFIYDTLNSLIAIIKKRERYLQLNFRSMVEHVARISLNKNYNGGDFDQTVRRRDFDFLKAQQVDEGWSYLHNVYINACYYVHSSPQANLNVTSTFISLMEGDCNSTQHKMVKKLHEVVSALMRIIIKYYHQHISNIFFRNKKDLEKIMGKSLYSYYTSLDN
;
A
#
# COMPACT_ATOMS: atom_id res chain seq x y z
N MET A 1 34.62 -2.57 7.90
CA MET A 1 33.95 -2.08 6.67
C MET A 1 32.47 -1.97 6.96
N LEU A 2 31.88 -0.77 6.90
CA LEU A 2 30.42 -0.62 6.91
C LEU A 2 29.90 -1.20 5.59
N THR A 3 28.96 -2.14 5.66
CA THR A 3 28.33 -2.75 4.48
C THR A 3 27.60 -1.66 3.67
N GLN A 4 27.74 -1.68 2.34
CA GLN A 4 27.09 -0.70 1.45
C GLN A 4 25.55 -0.85 1.40
N ASP A 5 25.01 -1.96 1.91
CA ASP A 5 23.58 -2.25 2.00
C ASP A 5 23.28 -3.04 3.31
N PRO A 6 23.27 -2.36 4.46
CA PRO A 6 23.16 -3.04 5.76
C PRO A 6 21.83 -3.79 5.98
N PHE A 7 20.83 -3.52 5.15
CA PHE A 7 19.50 -4.11 5.23
C PHE A 7 19.18 -5.07 4.08
N ASN A 8 20.12 -5.31 3.15
CA ASN A 8 19.95 -6.09 1.91
C ASN A 8 18.83 -5.59 0.97
N ILE A 9 18.31 -4.38 1.19
CA ILE A 9 17.19 -3.84 0.42
C ILE A 9 17.62 -3.59 -1.02
N GLY A 10 18.83 -3.08 -1.24
CA GLY A 10 19.37 -2.84 -2.58
C GLY A 10 19.47 -4.12 -3.40
N ARG A 11 20.00 -5.19 -2.78
CA ARG A 11 20.07 -6.52 -3.41
C ARG A 11 18.67 -7.04 -3.78
N ASP A 12 17.75 -7.04 -2.83
CA ASP A 12 16.40 -7.61 -3.03
C ASP A 12 15.59 -6.80 -4.06
N VAL A 13 15.76 -5.47 -4.07
CA VAL A 13 15.19 -4.58 -5.10
C VAL A 13 15.71 -4.89 -6.50
N ASN A 14 17.00 -5.22 -6.64
CA ASN A 14 17.57 -5.57 -7.93
C ASN A 14 17.03 -6.90 -8.45
N TYR A 15 16.89 -7.91 -7.58
CA TYR A 15 16.22 -9.16 -7.93
C TYR A 15 14.77 -8.94 -8.32
N PHE A 16 14.03 -8.15 -7.53
CA PHE A 16 12.65 -7.79 -7.86
C PHE A 16 12.54 -7.06 -9.20
N ARG A 17 13.44 -6.10 -9.48
CA ARG A 17 13.50 -5.38 -10.76
C ARG A 17 13.67 -6.35 -11.93
N ALA A 18 14.63 -7.27 -11.85
CA ALA A 18 14.88 -8.25 -12.88
C ALA A 18 13.67 -9.17 -13.11
N GLU A 19 12.93 -9.49 -12.06
CA GLU A 19 11.70 -10.29 -12.18
C GLU A 19 10.56 -9.50 -12.84
N VAL A 20 10.25 -8.28 -12.39
CA VAL A 20 9.14 -7.50 -12.97
C VAL A 20 9.38 -7.09 -14.42
N GLN A 21 10.64 -6.94 -14.83
CA GLN A 21 11.03 -6.67 -16.22
C GLN A 21 10.60 -7.78 -17.18
N LYS A 22 10.37 -9.01 -16.71
CA LYS A 22 9.86 -10.11 -17.53
C LYS A 22 8.39 -9.96 -17.87
N HIS A 23 7.64 -9.15 -17.11
CA HIS A 23 6.18 -9.09 -17.16
C HIS A 23 5.63 -7.70 -17.53
N LEU A 24 6.38 -6.63 -17.27
CA LEU A 24 6.00 -5.24 -17.55
C LEU A 24 6.80 -4.70 -18.73
N ARG A 25 6.17 -3.85 -19.56
CA ARG A 25 6.73 -3.47 -20.86
C ARG A 25 7.47 -2.15 -20.82
N THR A 26 7.00 -1.20 -20.01
CA THR A 26 7.54 0.16 -20.01
C THR A 26 8.45 0.40 -18.83
N THR A 27 9.49 1.21 -19.05
CA THR A 27 10.40 1.66 -17.99
C THR A 27 9.67 2.37 -16.85
N ASP A 28 8.58 3.08 -17.16
CA ASP A 28 7.76 3.75 -16.16
C ASP A 28 7.03 2.77 -15.23
N GLU A 29 6.39 1.74 -15.80
CA GLU A 29 5.75 0.66 -15.02
C GLU A 29 6.76 -0.02 -14.10
N ILE A 30 7.93 -0.41 -14.64
CA ILE A 30 8.99 -1.07 -13.88
C ILE A 30 9.48 -0.18 -12.74
N ASN A 31 9.74 1.09 -13.00
CA ASN A 31 10.23 2.02 -11.98
C ASN A 31 9.21 2.26 -10.86
N LYS A 32 7.92 2.36 -11.21
CA LYS A 32 6.83 2.47 -10.22
C LYS A 32 6.69 1.21 -9.37
N SER A 33 6.72 0.02 -9.98
CA SER A 33 6.71 -1.25 -9.25
C SER A 33 7.91 -1.37 -8.31
N VAL A 34 9.11 -0.97 -8.77
CA VAL A 34 10.32 -0.94 -7.93
C VAL A 34 10.18 0.06 -6.77
N SER A 35 9.58 1.23 -7.01
CA SER A 35 9.27 2.19 -5.95
C SER A 35 8.32 1.62 -4.91
N ILE A 36 7.25 0.92 -5.33
CA ILE A 36 6.31 0.24 -4.43
C ILE A 36 7.07 -0.81 -3.59
N PHE A 37 7.91 -1.62 -4.24
CA PHE A 37 8.68 -2.66 -3.55
C PHE A 37 9.61 -2.07 -2.48
N ARG A 38 10.32 -0.98 -2.77
CA ARG A 38 11.15 -0.29 -1.76
C ARG A 38 10.34 0.20 -0.56
N GLN A 39 9.15 0.74 -0.80
CA GLN A 39 8.27 1.23 0.26
C GLN A 39 7.80 0.12 1.21
N ILE A 40 7.46 -1.06 0.68
CA ILE A 40 7.13 -2.22 1.53
C ILE A 40 8.37 -2.86 2.16
N SER A 41 9.55 -2.78 1.52
CA SER A 41 10.81 -3.17 2.15
C SER A 41 11.10 -2.32 3.38
N LEU A 42 10.84 -1.00 3.34
CA LEU A 42 10.93 -0.13 4.51
C LEU A 42 10.02 -0.62 5.64
N CYS A 43 8.76 -0.93 5.33
CA CYS A 43 7.82 -1.46 6.30
C CYS A 43 8.34 -2.76 6.93
N ASN A 44 8.89 -3.66 6.12
CA ASN A 44 9.51 -4.89 6.60
C ASN A 44 10.71 -4.61 7.52
N THR A 45 11.57 -3.65 7.17
CA THR A 45 12.70 -3.24 8.01
C THR A 45 12.22 -2.68 9.36
N ILE A 46 11.16 -1.86 9.38
CA ILE A 46 10.56 -1.35 10.62
C ILE A 46 10.12 -2.52 11.51
N LEU A 47 9.43 -3.51 10.95
CA LEU A 47 8.98 -4.69 11.67
C LEU A 47 10.13 -5.54 12.23
N SER A 48 11.18 -5.78 11.43
CA SER A 48 12.32 -6.60 11.85
C SER A 48 13.12 -5.99 12.99
N HIS A 49 13.17 -4.65 13.09
CA HIS A 49 13.92 -3.94 14.13
C HIS A 49 13.07 -3.60 15.36
N ASN A 50 11.75 -3.81 15.30
CA ASN A 50 10.83 -3.49 16.39
C ASN A 50 9.87 -4.68 16.63
N PRO A 51 10.30 -5.71 17.37
CA PRO A 51 9.52 -6.94 17.55
C PRO A 51 8.14 -6.70 18.21
N ASN A 52 8.08 -5.69 19.09
CA ASN A 52 6.88 -5.30 19.84
C ASN A 52 6.18 -4.07 19.24
N LEU A 53 6.34 -3.84 17.94
CA LEU A 53 5.72 -2.69 17.28
C LEU A 53 4.20 -2.79 17.36
N ASN A 54 3.57 -1.72 17.86
CA ASN A 54 2.12 -1.60 17.86
C ASN A 54 1.58 -1.70 16.42
N HIS A 55 0.47 -2.41 16.25
CA HIS A 55 -0.17 -2.67 14.95
C HIS A 55 0.70 -3.44 13.93
N SER A 56 1.70 -4.21 14.37
CA SER A 56 2.57 -4.98 13.47
C SER A 56 1.79 -5.90 12.51
N SER A 57 0.64 -6.43 12.92
CA SER A 57 -0.25 -7.24 12.08
C SER A 57 -0.83 -6.46 10.89
N TYR A 58 -1.17 -5.19 11.05
CA TYR A 58 -1.69 -4.37 9.94
C TYR A 58 -0.61 -3.94 8.97
N ILE A 59 0.60 -3.70 9.45
CA ILE A 59 1.74 -3.47 8.55
C ILE A 59 2.02 -4.74 7.74
N LYS A 60 1.99 -5.92 8.37
CA LYS A 60 2.12 -7.20 7.66
C LYS A 60 1.03 -7.40 6.61
N GLY A 61 -0.23 -7.10 6.96
CA GLY A 61 -1.36 -7.12 6.03
C GLY A 61 -1.17 -6.17 4.85
N PHE A 62 -0.79 -4.92 5.13
CA PHE A 62 -0.46 -3.92 4.10
C PHE A 62 0.65 -4.39 3.14
N ILE A 63 1.74 -4.95 3.66
CA ILE A 63 2.83 -5.52 2.84
C ILE A 63 2.29 -6.64 1.94
N TYR A 64 1.55 -7.58 2.54
CA TYR A 64 1.02 -8.74 1.83
C TYR A 64 0.05 -8.33 0.71
N ASP A 65 -0.88 -7.42 0.99
CA ASP A 65 -1.85 -6.93 0.00
C ASP A 65 -1.19 -6.10 -1.10
N THR A 66 -0.12 -5.36 -0.78
CA THR A 66 0.68 -4.65 -1.79
C THR A 66 1.39 -5.63 -2.73
N LEU A 67 1.98 -6.70 -2.19
CA LEU A 67 2.60 -7.75 -3.00
C LEU A 67 1.56 -8.46 -3.88
N ASN A 68 0.41 -8.83 -3.31
CA ASN A 68 -0.69 -9.41 -4.08
C ASN A 68 -1.22 -8.46 -5.15
N SER A 69 -1.19 -7.15 -4.91
CA SER A 69 -1.57 -6.14 -5.92
C SER A 69 -0.61 -6.13 -7.10
N LEU A 70 0.70 -6.24 -6.87
CA LEU A 70 1.68 -6.38 -7.95
C LEU A 70 1.46 -7.66 -8.75
N ILE A 71 1.20 -8.78 -8.08
CA ILE A 71 0.87 -10.06 -8.75
C ILE A 71 -0.43 -9.97 -9.53
N ALA A 72 -1.48 -9.35 -8.96
CA ALA A 72 -2.75 -9.14 -9.62
C ALA A 72 -2.59 -8.35 -10.93
N ILE A 73 -1.74 -7.32 -10.93
CA ILE A 73 -1.42 -6.56 -12.15
C ILE A 73 -0.68 -7.41 -13.19
N ILE A 74 0.34 -8.18 -12.77
CA ILE A 74 1.10 -9.07 -13.67
C ILE A 74 0.17 -10.12 -14.29
N LYS A 75 -0.73 -10.68 -13.49
CA LYS A 75 -1.70 -11.70 -13.91
C LYS A 75 -2.98 -11.11 -14.51
N LYS A 76 -3.08 -9.79 -14.64
CA LYS A 76 -4.26 -9.07 -15.17
C LYS A 76 -5.56 -9.48 -14.46
N ARG A 77 -5.56 -9.42 -13.12
CA ARG A 77 -6.70 -9.76 -12.24
C ARG A 77 -7.17 -8.51 -11.51
N GLU A 78 -7.95 -7.67 -12.19
CA GLU A 78 -8.29 -6.35 -11.66
C GLU A 78 -9.22 -6.43 -10.45
N ARG A 79 -10.14 -7.41 -10.38
CA ARG A 79 -11.00 -7.58 -9.19
C ARG A 79 -10.18 -7.87 -7.94
N TYR A 80 -9.13 -8.68 -8.05
CA TYR A 80 -8.20 -8.95 -6.95
C TYR A 80 -7.41 -7.71 -6.54
N LEU A 81 -7.00 -6.88 -7.50
CA LEU A 81 -6.37 -5.60 -7.20
C LEU A 81 -7.29 -4.69 -6.38
N GLN A 82 -8.59 -4.62 -6.72
CA GLN A 82 -9.57 -3.81 -5.98
C GLN A 82 -9.82 -4.35 -4.56
N LEU A 83 -9.89 -5.67 -4.39
CA LEU A 83 -9.95 -6.29 -3.05
C LEU A 83 -8.73 -5.89 -2.20
N ASN A 84 -7.54 -5.90 -2.78
CA ASN A 84 -6.32 -5.48 -2.09
C ASN A 84 -6.33 -3.97 -1.78
N PHE A 85 -6.81 -3.11 -2.68
CA PHE A 85 -6.96 -1.67 -2.38
C PHE A 85 -7.83 -1.43 -1.17
N ARG A 86 -8.98 -2.11 -1.10
CA ARG A 86 -9.87 -2.05 0.06
C ARG A 86 -9.11 -2.44 1.33
N SER A 87 -8.50 -3.62 1.34
CA SER A 87 -7.81 -4.16 2.51
C SER A 87 -6.63 -3.29 2.98
N MET A 88 -5.80 -2.81 2.05
CA MET A 88 -4.68 -1.90 2.36
C MET A 88 -5.16 -0.61 3.03
N VAL A 89 -6.22 0.02 2.52
CA VAL A 89 -6.80 1.23 3.13
C VAL A 89 -7.32 0.91 4.54
N GLU A 90 -8.01 -0.21 4.72
CA GLU A 90 -8.51 -0.59 6.05
C GLU A 90 -7.37 -0.86 7.04
N HIS A 91 -6.27 -1.51 6.64
CA HIS A 91 -5.11 -1.74 7.49
C HIS A 91 -4.50 -0.44 8.01
N VAL A 92 -4.28 0.53 7.12
CA VAL A 92 -3.73 1.82 7.52
C VAL A 92 -4.75 2.65 8.31
N ALA A 93 -6.05 2.53 8.01
CA ALA A 93 -7.08 3.18 8.81
C ALA A 93 -7.11 2.64 10.24
N ARG A 94 -6.88 1.34 10.45
CA ARG A 94 -6.76 0.75 11.80
C ARG A 94 -5.55 1.31 12.55
N ILE A 95 -4.43 1.56 11.87
CA ILE A 95 -3.27 2.24 12.47
C ILE A 95 -3.65 3.66 12.90
N SER A 96 -4.26 4.46 12.02
CA SER A 96 -4.63 5.84 12.37
C SER A 96 -5.69 5.93 13.46
N LEU A 97 -6.63 5.00 13.47
CA LEU A 97 -7.67 4.87 14.51
C LEU A 97 -7.12 4.20 15.79
N ASN A 98 -5.89 3.68 15.77
CA ASN A 98 -5.30 2.88 16.84
C ASN A 98 -6.20 1.71 17.30
N LYS A 99 -6.88 1.07 16.34
CA LYS A 99 -7.69 -0.14 16.60
C LYS A 99 -6.75 -1.31 16.79
N ASN A 100 -7.01 -2.21 17.74
CA ASN A 100 -6.18 -3.39 17.98
C ASN A 100 -7.01 -4.68 17.94
N TYR A 101 -6.38 -5.80 17.55
CA TYR A 101 -6.97 -7.12 17.68
C TYR A 101 -6.65 -7.71 19.05
N ASN A 102 -7.67 -7.88 19.88
CA ASN A 102 -7.51 -8.38 21.25
C ASN A 102 -7.90 -9.87 21.39
N GLY A 103 -7.91 -10.64 20.29
CA GLY A 103 -8.10 -12.10 20.35
C GLY A 103 -9.52 -12.60 20.65
N GLY A 104 -10.54 -11.72 20.59
CA GLY A 104 -11.97 -12.08 20.75
C GLY A 104 -12.82 -11.72 19.52
N ASP A 105 -14.15 -11.79 19.65
CA ASP A 105 -15.17 -11.54 18.59
C ASP A 105 -15.23 -10.10 18.05
N PHE A 106 -14.23 -9.26 18.32
CA PHE A 106 -14.17 -7.89 17.81
C PHE A 106 -13.83 -7.90 16.31
N ASP A 107 -14.76 -7.40 15.49
CA ASP A 107 -14.74 -7.54 14.02
C ASP A 107 -13.61 -6.77 13.29
N GLN A 108 -12.78 -6.01 14.03
CA GLN A 108 -11.74 -5.10 13.51
C GLN A 108 -12.20 -4.25 12.31
N THR A 109 -13.50 -3.98 12.19
CA THR A 109 -14.05 -3.45 10.95
C THR A 109 -13.82 -1.95 10.89
N VAL A 110 -13.47 -1.48 9.69
CA VAL A 110 -13.42 -0.05 9.37
C VAL A 110 -14.74 0.31 8.69
N ARG A 111 -15.53 1.15 9.36
CA ARG A 111 -16.87 1.55 8.91
C ARG A 111 -16.81 2.93 8.28
N ARG A 112 -17.82 3.30 7.49
CA ARG A 112 -17.93 4.63 6.87
C ARG A 112 -17.75 5.78 7.87
N ARG A 113 -18.38 5.70 9.04
CA ARG A 113 -18.25 6.70 10.12
C ARG A 113 -16.82 6.89 10.61
N ASP A 114 -15.99 5.84 10.52
CA ASP A 114 -14.60 5.92 10.93
C ASP A 114 -13.79 6.75 9.93
N PHE A 115 -14.12 6.67 8.63
CA PHE A 115 -13.55 7.57 7.62
C PHE A 115 -14.03 9.02 7.80
N ASP A 116 -15.27 9.24 8.25
CA ASP A 116 -15.76 10.58 8.58
C ASP A 116 -14.98 11.19 9.75
N PHE A 117 -14.73 10.40 10.79
CA PHE A 117 -13.84 10.78 11.89
C PHE A 117 -12.42 11.09 11.40
N LEU A 118 -11.81 10.19 10.61
CA LEU A 118 -10.45 10.36 10.10
C LEU A 118 -10.30 11.63 9.23
N LYS A 119 -11.28 11.93 8.36
CA LYS A 119 -11.27 13.18 7.59
C LYS A 119 -11.35 14.43 8.46
N ALA A 120 -12.07 14.37 9.59
CA ALA A 120 -12.26 15.51 10.48
C ALA A 120 -11.08 15.72 11.45
N GLN A 121 -10.46 14.64 11.93
CA GLN A 121 -9.45 14.67 13.00
C GLN A 121 -8.02 14.47 12.49
N GLN A 122 -7.83 13.87 11.31
CA GLN A 122 -6.53 13.62 10.67
C GLN A 122 -6.48 14.28 9.27
N VAL A 123 -6.72 15.59 9.24
CA VAL A 123 -6.98 16.37 8.02
C VAL A 123 -5.80 16.33 7.03
N ASP A 124 -4.57 16.20 7.54
CA ASP A 124 -3.32 16.19 6.79
C ASP A 124 -2.96 14.82 6.18
N GLU A 125 -3.69 13.76 6.54
CA GLU A 125 -3.40 12.38 6.11
C GLU A 125 -4.03 12.00 4.76
N GLY A 126 -4.78 12.91 4.14
CA GLY A 126 -5.37 12.67 2.81
C GLY A 126 -6.50 11.64 2.82
N TRP A 127 -7.20 11.46 3.95
CA TRP A 127 -8.28 10.49 4.10
C TRP A 127 -9.45 10.66 3.13
N SER A 128 -9.68 11.87 2.61
CA SER A 128 -10.67 12.09 1.54
C SER A 128 -10.32 11.30 0.27
N TYR A 129 -9.05 11.30 -0.14
CA TYR A 129 -8.60 10.51 -1.29
C TYR A 129 -8.67 9.01 -1.00
N LEU A 130 -8.16 8.56 0.14
CA LEU A 130 -8.12 7.15 0.51
C LEU A 130 -9.52 6.55 0.71
N HIS A 131 -10.45 7.31 1.27
CA HIS A 131 -11.85 6.89 1.40
C HIS A 131 -12.51 6.76 0.02
N ASN A 132 -12.22 7.65 -0.94
CA ASN A 132 -12.70 7.50 -2.31
C ASN A 132 -12.11 6.25 -3.00
N VAL A 133 -10.83 5.95 -2.77
CA VAL A 133 -10.20 4.69 -3.23
C VAL A 133 -10.94 3.48 -2.66
N TYR A 134 -11.20 3.49 -1.36
CA TYR A 134 -11.95 2.44 -0.67
C TYR A 134 -13.36 2.25 -1.25
N ILE A 135 -14.13 3.34 -1.39
CA ILE A 135 -15.51 3.30 -1.93
C ILE A 135 -15.51 2.74 -3.36
N ASN A 136 -14.62 3.23 -4.22
CA ASN A 136 -14.55 2.79 -5.60
C ASN A 136 -14.16 1.31 -5.71
N ALA A 137 -13.24 0.83 -4.88
CA ALA A 137 -12.89 -0.57 -4.79
C ALA A 137 -14.10 -1.43 -4.35
N CYS A 138 -14.86 -0.97 -3.35
CA CYS A 138 -16.09 -1.65 -2.92
C CYS A 138 -17.12 -1.72 -4.05
N TYR A 139 -17.35 -0.62 -4.78
CA TYR A 139 -18.27 -0.62 -5.93
C TYR A 139 -17.81 -1.51 -7.07
N TYR A 140 -16.51 -1.63 -7.31
CA TYR A 140 -15.99 -2.57 -8.31
C TYR A 140 -16.30 -4.03 -7.93
N VAL A 141 -16.14 -4.38 -6.65
CA VAL A 141 -16.30 -5.77 -6.17
C VAL A 141 -17.77 -6.15 -6.02
N HIS A 142 -18.61 -5.24 -5.53
CA HIS A 142 -20.00 -5.52 -5.15
C HIS A 142 -21.04 -4.97 -6.13
N SER A 143 -20.60 -4.34 -7.21
CA SER A 143 -21.42 -3.47 -8.07
C SER A 143 -21.95 -2.24 -7.30
N SER A 144 -22.25 -1.16 -8.04
CA SER A 144 -22.94 -0.02 -7.44
C SER A 144 -24.36 -0.45 -7.04
N PRO A 145 -24.88 -0.04 -5.86
CA PRO A 145 -26.27 -0.30 -5.46
C PRO A 145 -27.31 0.24 -6.44
N GLN A 146 -26.92 1.17 -7.32
CA GLN A 146 -27.77 1.80 -8.32
C GLN A 146 -27.68 1.13 -9.70
N ALA A 147 -26.86 0.09 -9.85
CA ALA A 147 -26.68 -0.60 -11.13
C ALA A 147 -27.77 -1.67 -11.35
N ASN A 148 -28.55 -1.54 -12.42
CA ASN A 148 -29.41 -2.62 -12.91
C ASN A 148 -28.53 -3.73 -13.52
N LEU A 149 -28.24 -4.77 -12.74
CA LEU A 149 -27.36 -5.86 -13.16
C LEU A 149 -28.05 -6.78 -14.18
N ASN A 150 -27.58 -6.77 -15.42
CA ASN A 150 -27.92 -7.81 -16.39
C ASN A 150 -27.05 -9.04 -16.10
N VAL A 151 -27.66 -10.07 -15.48
CA VAL A 151 -26.98 -11.26 -14.98
C VAL A 151 -26.25 -12.02 -16.08
N THR A 152 -26.89 -12.23 -17.23
CA THR A 152 -26.33 -12.99 -18.35
C THR A 152 -25.14 -12.29 -18.97
N SER A 153 -25.24 -11.00 -19.27
CA SER A 153 -24.12 -10.25 -19.85
C SER A 153 -22.95 -10.14 -18.87
N THR A 154 -23.25 -9.97 -17.58
CA THR A 154 -22.22 -9.94 -16.53
C THR A 154 -21.49 -11.28 -16.42
N PHE A 155 -22.22 -12.40 -16.43
CA PHE A 155 -21.60 -13.72 -16.39
C PHE A 155 -20.68 -13.96 -17.59
N ILE A 156 -21.12 -13.63 -18.81
CA ILE A 156 -20.31 -13.76 -20.03
C ILE A 156 -19.05 -12.88 -19.92
N SER A 157 -19.19 -11.62 -19.51
CA SER A 157 -18.04 -10.73 -19.32
C SER A 157 -17.05 -11.27 -18.27
N LEU A 158 -17.54 -11.83 -17.16
CA LEU A 158 -16.69 -12.45 -16.13
C LEU A 158 -15.93 -13.69 -16.64
N MET A 159 -16.53 -14.44 -17.57
CA MET A 159 -15.87 -15.58 -18.22
C MET A 159 -14.74 -15.15 -19.17
N GLU A 160 -14.90 -14.02 -19.86
CA GLU A 160 -13.90 -13.48 -20.80
C GLU A 160 -12.70 -12.83 -20.09
N GLY A 161 -12.92 -12.26 -18.90
CA GLY A 161 -11.88 -11.71 -18.05
C GLY A 161 -12.35 -10.51 -17.24
N ASP A 162 -11.74 -10.31 -16.07
CA ASP A 162 -12.13 -9.25 -15.13
C ASP A 162 -11.31 -7.96 -15.25
N CYS A 163 -10.47 -7.84 -16.28
CA CYS A 163 -9.48 -6.78 -16.43
C CYS A 163 -9.85 -5.82 -17.57
N ASN A 164 -10.34 -4.66 -17.18
CA ASN A 164 -10.77 -3.59 -18.09
C ASN A 164 -9.71 -2.48 -18.20
N SER A 165 -8.77 -2.43 -17.26
CA SER A 165 -7.68 -1.46 -17.20
C SER A 165 -6.39 -1.99 -17.83
N THR A 166 -5.64 -1.10 -18.48
CA THR A 166 -4.26 -1.40 -18.90
C THR A 166 -3.35 -1.59 -17.69
N GLN A 167 -2.34 -2.46 -17.78
CA GLN A 167 -1.33 -2.63 -16.72
C GLN A 167 -0.67 -1.31 -16.30
N HIS A 168 -0.34 -0.44 -17.27
CA HIS A 168 0.17 0.91 -16.99
C HIS A 168 -0.72 1.71 -16.03
N LYS A 169 -2.02 1.81 -16.32
CA LYS A 169 -2.99 2.49 -15.44
C LYS A 169 -3.06 1.84 -14.06
N MET A 170 -3.06 0.50 -13.99
CA MET A 170 -3.13 -0.21 -12.71
C MET A 170 -1.86 0.00 -11.87
N VAL A 171 -0.66 -0.06 -12.46
CA VAL A 171 0.62 0.20 -11.76
C VAL A 171 0.67 1.63 -11.26
N LYS A 172 0.29 2.60 -12.11
CA LYS A 172 0.22 4.00 -11.73
C LYS A 172 -0.71 4.20 -10.53
N LYS A 173 -1.92 3.65 -10.59
CA LYS A 173 -2.88 3.77 -9.50
C LYS A 173 -2.38 3.11 -8.22
N LEU A 174 -1.78 1.92 -8.31
CA LEU A 174 -1.18 1.24 -7.15
C LEU A 174 -0.08 2.09 -6.52
N HIS A 175 0.81 2.67 -7.32
CA HIS A 175 1.89 3.52 -6.83
C HIS A 175 1.38 4.77 -6.10
N GLU A 176 0.33 5.41 -6.64
CA GLU A 176 -0.33 6.56 -6.00
C GLU A 176 -0.97 6.17 -4.66
N VAL A 177 -1.69 5.04 -4.61
CA VAL A 177 -2.35 4.55 -3.40
C VAL A 177 -1.33 4.16 -2.33
N VAL A 178 -0.34 3.34 -2.68
CA VAL A 178 0.73 2.92 -1.74
C VAL A 178 1.51 4.13 -1.25
N SER A 179 1.85 5.09 -2.11
CA SER A 179 2.57 6.29 -1.67
C SER A 179 1.74 7.16 -0.72
N ALA A 180 0.42 7.27 -0.93
CA ALA A 180 -0.47 7.98 0.00
C ALA A 180 -0.54 7.27 1.36
N LEU A 181 -0.71 5.95 1.36
CA LEU A 181 -0.73 5.13 2.58
C LEU A 181 0.61 5.17 3.33
N MET A 182 1.72 5.18 2.60
CA MET A 182 3.06 5.28 3.18
C MET A 182 3.28 6.60 3.93
N ARG A 183 2.68 7.72 3.51
CA ARG A 183 2.77 8.98 4.27
C ARG A 183 2.21 8.84 5.68
N ILE A 184 1.10 8.11 5.81
CA ILE A 184 0.50 7.83 7.11
C ILE A 184 1.41 6.91 7.92
N ILE A 185 1.88 5.80 7.34
CA ILE A 185 2.82 4.89 8.01
C ILE A 185 4.07 5.64 8.48
N ILE A 186 4.63 6.52 7.65
CA ILE A 186 5.80 7.35 8.01
C ILE A 186 5.48 8.26 9.19
N LYS A 187 4.32 8.94 9.20
CA LYS A 187 3.88 9.82 10.30
C LYS A 187 3.84 9.05 11.63
N TYR A 188 3.19 7.90 11.66
CA TYR A 188 2.98 7.12 12.89
C TYR A 188 4.24 6.40 13.37
N TYR A 189 5.15 6.01 12.46
CA TYR A 189 6.38 5.29 12.80
C TYR A 189 7.65 6.11 12.63
N HIS A 190 7.52 7.44 12.58
CA HIS A 190 8.61 8.39 12.36
C HIS A 190 9.80 8.13 13.28
N GLN A 191 9.55 8.01 14.58
CA GLN A 191 10.61 7.77 15.58
C GLN A 191 11.33 6.43 15.35
N HIS A 192 10.58 5.38 14.99
CA HIS A 192 11.18 4.07 14.71
C HIS A 192 12.06 4.13 13.46
N ILE A 193 11.60 4.81 12.40
CA ILE A 193 12.38 5.03 11.18
C ILE A 193 13.65 5.83 11.51
N SER A 194 13.53 6.92 12.27
CA SER A 194 14.66 7.76 12.68
C SER A 194 15.71 6.96 13.44
N ASN A 195 15.30 6.12 14.39
CA ASN A 195 16.19 5.26 15.16
C ASN A 195 16.92 4.23 14.27
N ILE A 196 16.23 3.59 13.33
CA ILE A 196 16.83 2.58 12.43
C ILE A 196 17.85 3.23 11.47
N PHE A 197 17.51 4.40 10.93
CA PHE A 197 18.28 5.04 9.86
C PHE A 197 19.14 6.23 10.33
N PHE A 198 19.32 6.40 11.64
CA PHE A 198 20.04 7.53 12.24
C PHE A 198 21.40 7.81 11.56
N ARG A 199 22.16 6.76 11.26
CA ARG A 199 23.48 6.85 10.60
C ARG A 199 23.45 6.72 9.08
N ASN A 200 22.31 6.36 8.49
CA ASN A 200 22.17 5.94 7.08
C ASN A 200 21.07 6.73 6.32
N LYS A 201 20.99 8.06 6.54
CA LYS A 201 19.97 8.93 5.92
C LYS A 201 19.94 8.86 4.38
N LYS A 202 21.10 8.71 3.74
CA LYS A 202 21.19 8.57 2.27
C LYS A 202 20.50 7.31 1.76
N ASP A 203 20.54 6.21 2.52
CA ASP A 203 19.87 4.97 2.12
C ASP A 203 18.37 5.07 2.36
N LEU A 204 17.95 5.74 3.44
CA LEU A 204 16.55 6.07 3.68
C LEU A 204 15.94 6.88 2.51
N GLU A 205 16.64 7.90 2.02
CA GLU A 205 16.22 8.69 0.86
C GLU A 205 16.05 7.82 -0.39
N LYS A 206 16.98 6.90 -0.66
CA LYS A 206 16.88 5.97 -1.80
C LYS A 206 15.68 5.03 -1.70
N ILE A 207 15.37 4.57 -0.49
CA ILE A 207 14.25 3.67 -0.20
C ILE A 207 12.91 4.40 -0.36
N MET A 208 12.76 5.56 0.27
CA MET A 208 11.53 6.37 0.24
C MET A 208 11.31 7.04 -1.13
N GLY A 209 12.39 7.39 -1.82
CA GLY A 209 12.36 8.34 -2.93
C GLY A 209 12.16 9.77 -2.44
N LYS A 210 12.44 10.74 -3.34
CA LYS A 210 12.50 12.17 -2.99
C LYS A 210 11.25 12.71 -2.30
N SER A 211 10.07 12.37 -2.80
CA SER A 211 8.80 12.92 -2.30
C SER A 211 8.49 12.46 -0.87
N LEU A 212 8.55 11.14 -0.59
CA LEU A 212 8.29 10.62 0.75
C LEU A 212 9.40 10.99 1.73
N TYR A 213 10.66 11.05 1.27
CA TYR A 213 11.77 11.50 2.10
C TYR A 213 11.62 12.98 2.50
N SER A 214 11.20 13.84 1.58
CA SER A 214 10.93 15.25 1.89
C SER A 214 9.81 15.40 2.93
N TYR A 215 8.75 14.60 2.80
CA TYR A 215 7.69 14.53 3.80
C TYR A 215 8.21 14.04 5.16
N TYR A 216 9.00 12.96 5.19
CA TYR A 216 9.63 12.45 6.40
C TYR A 216 10.46 13.52 7.12
N THR A 217 11.32 14.25 6.39
CA THR A 217 12.15 15.31 6.98
C THR A 217 11.34 16.51 7.46
N SER A 218 10.12 16.72 6.94
CA SER A 218 9.25 17.79 7.42
C SER A 218 8.60 17.51 8.77
N LEU A 219 8.62 16.25 9.23
CA LEU A 219 8.12 15.85 10.56
C LEU A 219 9.14 16.08 11.69
N ASP A 220 10.40 16.34 11.34
CA ASP A 220 11.48 16.65 12.30
C ASP A 220 11.52 18.14 12.70
N ASN A 221 10.72 18.99 12.04
CA ASN A 221 10.61 20.44 12.30
C ASN A 221 9.30 20.77 13.03
#